data_AF-C7NRL6-F1
#
_entry.id   AF-C7NRL6-F1
#
_cell.length_a   1.000
_cell.length_b   1.000
_cell.length_c   1.000
_cell.angle_alpha   90.00
_cell.angle_beta   90.00
_cell.angle_gamma   90.00
#
_symmetry.space_group_name_H-M   'P 1'
#
loop_
_entity.id
_entity.type
_entity.pdbx_description
1 polymer ?
#
loop_
_entity_poly.entity_id
_entity_poly.type
_entity_poly.pdbx_seq_one_letter_code
_entity_poly.pdbx_strand_id
1 'polypeptide(L)'
;MPTRSARANTPLAVAFGVNATLPDLLRLLVVPVFGWVAWRDVRTRRVPNRTWLPLLVLGVVLLVWDGWLVWTDGLVVDPRVFTPTPALFVFQVAFSLGLLVPLAYAFWWMGGFGGADAKALIVLAILFPTYPTYLVADMALPAIRQPVGVFALTILSNAVLVGLAYPLALAVRNAFGGHIGKAMVIGRPIAAEDAVEEYGRLLETPDGFTRRGLDLDALRMYLTWRGRSLSELRADPDTYRDPASLPDEPHSPGDGSIPPDGEGPLFPDGEEMIQSEGEGTAHQTDDESTPRSDGGEYEDPWGAEAFFADIEHSAYGTTPAELREGLEVLADSDTVWITPGIPFLVPMFGGLVVSLVAGDMLLWVLEALGIGALG
;
A
#
# COMPACT_ATOMS: atom_id res chain seq x y z
N MET A 1 -50.23 -30.20 -5.16
CA MET A 1 -49.41 -28.97 -5.09
C MET A 1 -50.09 -28.01 -4.12
N PRO A 2 -49.56 -27.77 -2.91
CA PRO A 2 -50.05 -26.68 -2.10
C PRO A 2 -49.38 -25.39 -2.58
N THR A 3 -50.20 -24.39 -2.87
CA THR A 3 -49.83 -23.00 -3.13
C THR A 3 -49.07 -22.48 -1.90
N ARG A 4 -47.75 -22.26 -2.06
CA ARG A 4 -46.97 -21.52 -1.06
C ARG A 4 -47.55 -20.11 -1.00
N SER A 5 -48.18 -19.78 0.13
CA SER A 5 -48.56 -18.41 0.45
C SER A 5 -47.29 -17.57 0.41
N ALA A 6 -47.27 -16.55 -0.45
CA ALA A 6 -46.27 -15.51 -0.41
C ALA A 6 -46.33 -14.86 0.99
N ARG A 7 -45.43 -15.27 1.89
CA ARG A 7 -45.09 -14.41 3.02
C ARG A 7 -44.42 -13.21 2.38
N ALA A 8 -45.11 -12.08 2.41
CA ALA A 8 -44.51 -10.79 2.11
C ALA A 8 -43.40 -10.57 3.15
N ASN A 9 -42.18 -10.96 2.81
CA ASN A 9 -40.99 -10.55 3.54
C ASN A 9 -40.89 -9.04 3.30
N THR A 10 -41.42 -8.28 4.26
CA THR A 10 -41.37 -6.82 4.26
C THR A 10 -39.90 -6.41 4.21
N PRO A 11 -39.45 -5.57 3.25
CA PRO A 11 -38.10 -5.02 3.29
C PRO A 11 -37.93 -4.27 4.62
N LEU A 12 -37.13 -4.84 5.51
CA LEU A 12 -36.89 -4.35 6.85
C LEU A 12 -35.67 -3.42 6.80
N ALA A 13 -35.89 -2.18 6.37
CA ALA A 13 -35.24 -0.97 6.87
C ALA A 13 -35.53 0.19 5.91
N VAL A 14 -36.59 0.96 6.16
CA VAL A 14 -36.66 2.34 5.70
C VAL A 14 -35.83 3.15 6.69
N ALA A 15 -34.51 3.09 6.54
CA ALA A 15 -33.62 4.03 7.23
C ALA A 15 -33.14 5.02 6.16
N PHE A 16 -33.55 6.28 6.29
CA PHE A 16 -33.07 7.39 5.44
C PHE A 16 -33.40 7.30 3.93
N GLY A 17 -34.52 6.66 3.55
CA GLY A 17 -34.96 6.62 2.14
C GLY A 17 -34.20 5.62 1.26
N VAL A 18 -33.42 4.72 1.87
CA VAL A 18 -32.76 3.59 1.20
C VAL A 18 -33.51 2.30 1.51
N ASN A 19 -33.79 1.47 0.49
CA ASN A 19 -34.34 0.12 0.64
C ASN A 19 -33.32 -0.91 0.13
N ALA A 20 -32.88 -1.79 1.02
CA ALA A 20 -31.87 -2.82 0.77
C ALA A 20 -32.08 -4.02 1.69
N THR A 21 -31.44 -5.15 1.40
CA THR A 21 -31.41 -6.28 2.32
C THR A 21 -30.56 -5.95 3.55
N LEU A 22 -30.85 -6.57 4.70
CA LEU A 22 -30.03 -6.37 5.90
C LEU A 22 -28.55 -6.81 5.68
N PRO A 23 -28.24 -7.92 4.98
CA PRO A 23 -26.87 -8.23 4.61
C PRO A 23 -26.18 -7.12 3.82
N ASP A 24 -26.85 -6.51 2.83
CA ASP A 24 -26.27 -5.41 2.06
C ASP A 24 -26.02 -4.16 2.92
N LEU A 25 -26.93 -3.82 3.82
CA LEU A 25 -26.71 -2.73 4.76
C LEU A 25 -25.51 -2.98 5.69
N LEU A 26 -25.35 -4.22 6.17
CA LEU A 26 -24.20 -4.60 7.00
C LEU A 26 -22.88 -4.55 6.23
N ARG A 27 -22.88 -4.79 4.91
CA ARG A 27 -21.69 -4.62 4.06
C ARG A 27 -21.22 -3.17 4.00
N LEU A 28 -22.10 -2.19 4.18
CA LEU A 28 -21.67 -0.79 4.20
C LEU A 28 -20.75 -0.45 5.38
N LEU A 29 -20.76 -1.24 6.45
CA LEU A 29 -19.80 -1.12 7.56
C LEU A 29 -18.36 -1.37 7.12
N VAL A 30 -18.16 -2.09 6.01
CA VAL A 30 -16.84 -2.36 5.43
C VAL A 30 -16.20 -1.09 4.87
N VAL A 31 -17.00 -0.14 4.38
CA VAL A 31 -16.50 1.11 3.76
C VAL A 31 -15.66 1.94 4.73
N PRO A 32 -16.13 2.33 5.93
CA PRO A 32 -15.30 3.08 6.87
C PRO A 32 -14.09 2.27 7.37
N VAL A 33 -14.21 0.94 7.47
CA VAL A 33 -13.06 0.08 7.86
C VAL A 33 -12.00 0.10 6.77
N PHE A 34 -12.36 -0.06 5.50
CA PHE A 34 -11.42 0.03 4.38
C PHE A 34 -10.85 1.45 4.22
N GLY A 35 -11.62 2.49 4.53
CA GLY A 35 -11.12 3.86 4.58
C GLY A 35 -10.04 4.03 5.67
N TRP A 36 -10.27 3.46 6.86
CA TRP A 36 -9.26 3.44 7.92
C TRP A 36 -8.02 2.61 7.53
N VAL A 37 -8.22 1.46 6.88
CA VAL A 37 -7.13 0.62 6.35
C VAL A 37 -6.30 1.40 5.34
N ALA A 38 -6.92 2.06 4.36
CA ALA A 38 -6.23 2.88 3.38
C ALA A 38 -5.46 4.04 4.03
N TRP A 39 -6.05 4.71 5.03
CA TRP A 39 -5.37 5.77 5.78
C TRP A 39 -4.17 5.26 6.57
N ARG A 40 -4.31 4.12 7.27
CA ARG A 40 -3.20 3.47 8.01
C ARG A 40 -2.09 3.02 7.10
N ASP A 41 -2.43 2.54 5.91
CA ASP A 41 -1.47 2.11 4.91
C ASP A 41 -0.67 3.30 4.39
N VAL A 42 -1.31 4.46 4.17
CA VAL A 42 -0.61 5.70 3.79
C VAL A 42 0.31 6.19 4.91
N ARG A 43 -0.17 6.19 6.16
CA ARG A 43 0.58 6.77 7.28
C ARG A 43 1.70 5.88 7.82
N THR A 44 1.47 4.58 7.90
CA THR A 44 2.36 3.65 8.63
C THR A 44 2.77 2.42 7.84
N ARG A 45 2.32 2.27 6.58
CA ARG A 45 2.59 1.10 5.71
C ARG A 45 2.25 -0.26 6.32
N ARG A 46 1.43 -0.27 7.37
CA ARG A 46 1.15 -1.45 8.19
C ARG A 46 -0.31 -1.48 8.62
N VAL A 47 -0.95 -2.59 8.30
CA VAL A 47 -2.31 -2.89 8.73
C VAL A 47 -2.27 -4.06 9.72
N PRO A 48 -2.74 -3.88 10.96
CA PRO A 48 -2.70 -4.94 11.98
C PRO A 48 -3.41 -6.21 11.50
N ASN A 49 -2.78 -7.37 11.71
CA ASN A 49 -3.36 -8.66 11.29
C ASN A 49 -4.75 -8.94 11.90
N ARG A 50 -5.03 -8.37 13.08
CA ARG A 50 -6.33 -8.49 13.77
C ARG A 50 -7.48 -7.83 13.02
N THR A 51 -7.21 -6.91 12.08
CA THR A 51 -8.23 -6.21 11.27
C THR A 51 -9.01 -7.17 10.37
N TRP A 52 -8.34 -8.20 9.84
CA TRP A 52 -8.88 -9.03 8.78
C TRP A 52 -9.86 -10.09 9.27
N LEU A 53 -9.65 -10.63 10.47
CA LEU A 53 -10.47 -11.73 11.00
C LEU A 53 -11.94 -11.32 11.21
N PRO A 54 -12.27 -10.17 11.83
CA PRO A 54 -13.65 -9.72 11.94
C PRO A 54 -14.34 -9.52 10.59
N LEU A 55 -13.63 -8.99 9.59
CA LEU A 55 -14.17 -8.78 8.24
C LEU A 55 -14.42 -10.11 7.53
N LEU A 56 -13.54 -11.09 7.71
CA LEU A 56 -13.71 -12.43 7.15
C LEU A 56 -14.91 -13.14 7.79
N VAL A 57 -15.05 -13.07 9.13
CA VAL A 57 -16.20 -13.62 9.85
C VAL A 57 -17.49 -12.96 9.38
N LEU A 58 -17.51 -11.62 9.29
CA LEU A 58 -18.65 -10.88 8.76
C LEU A 58 -18.99 -11.36 7.34
N GLY A 59 -18.00 -11.43 6.45
CA GLY A 59 -18.18 -11.89 5.07
C GLY A 59 -18.79 -13.27 4.98
N VAL A 60 -18.29 -14.25 5.74
CA VAL A 60 -18.82 -15.61 5.75
C VAL A 60 -20.27 -15.63 6.25
N VAL A 61 -20.57 -14.91 7.34
CA VAL A 61 -21.94 -14.84 7.88
C VAL A 61 -22.91 -14.23 6.86
N LEU A 62 -22.54 -13.11 6.23
CA LEU A 62 -23.37 -12.45 5.23
C LEU A 62 -23.54 -13.29 3.97
N LEU A 63 -22.49 -14.01 3.54
CA LEU A 63 -22.55 -14.93 2.40
C LEU A 63 -23.53 -16.07 2.64
N VAL A 64 -23.50 -16.68 3.83
CA VAL A 64 -24.46 -17.73 4.22
C VAL A 64 -25.88 -17.17 4.26
N TRP A 65 -26.05 -15.94 4.77
CA TRP A 65 -27.35 -15.27 4.80
C TRP A 65 -27.90 -15.02 3.38
N ASP A 66 -27.09 -14.48 2.46
CA ASP A 66 -27.52 -14.30 1.07
C ASP A 66 -27.90 -15.62 0.42
N GLY A 67 -27.14 -16.69 0.66
CA GLY A 67 -27.49 -18.03 0.17
C GLY A 67 -28.86 -18.48 0.65
N TRP A 68 -29.20 -18.20 1.91
CA TRP A 68 -30.54 -18.47 2.45
C TRP A 68 -31.62 -17.58 1.81
N LEU A 69 -31.36 -16.29 1.58
CA LEU A 69 -32.30 -15.37 0.92
C LEU A 69 -32.56 -15.78 -0.54
N VAL A 70 -31.52 -16.15 -1.28
CA VAL A 70 -31.64 -16.64 -2.67
C VAL A 70 -32.49 -17.91 -2.73
N TRP A 71 -32.31 -18.82 -1.77
CA TRP A 71 -33.08 -20.07 -1.73
C TRP A 71 -34.55 -19.90 -1.29
N THR A 72 -34.87 -18.78 -0.63
CA THR A 72 -36.20 -18.48 -0.09
C THR A 72 -36.93 -17.35 -0.84
N ASP A 73 -36.38 -16.91 -1.98
CA ASP A 73 -36.87 -15.77 -2.78
C ASP A 73 -37.02 -14.48 -1.94
N GLY A 74 -36.11 -14.27 -1.00
CA GLY A 74 -36.12 -13.16 -0.03
C GLY A 74 -35.24 -11.97 -0.37
N LEU A 75 -34.59 -11.95 -1.54
CA LEU A 75 -33.73 -10.85 -1.95
C LEU A 75 -34.54 -9.61 -2.34
N VAL A 76 -33.99 -8.42 -2.04
CA VAL A 76 -34.46 -7.17 -2.64
C VAL A 76 -33.87 -7.09 -4.05
N VAL A 77 -34.75 -7.12 -5.05
CA VAL A 77 -34.34 -7.06 -6.46
C VAL A 77 -35.04 -5.87 -7.10
N ASP A 78 -34.30 -5.06 -7.83
CA ASP A 78 -34.89 -4.09 -8.76
C ASP A 78 -35.64 -4.88 -9.86
N PRO A 79 -36.94 -4.66 -10.09
CA PRO A 79 -37.70 -5.34 -11.14
C PRO A 79 -37.10 -5.22 -12.55
N ARG A 80 -36.23 -4.23 -12.76
CA ARG A 80 -35.51 -3.99 -14.03
C ARG A 80 -34.23 -4.82 -14.15
N VAL A 81 -33.80 -5.46 -13.07
CA VAL A 81 -32.58 -6.24 -12.98
C VAL A 81 -32.93 -7.72 -12.91
N PHE A 82 -32.08 -8.55 -13.50
CA PHE A 82 -32.23 -10.00 -13.50
C PHE A 82 -32.20 -10.56 -12.06
N THR A 83 -33.28 -11.21 -11.63
CA THR A 83 -33.33 -11.95 -10.36
C THR A 83 -32.31 -13.09 -10.39
N PRO A 84 -31.31 -13.12 -9.48
CA PRO A 84 -30.32 -14.18 -9.50
C PRO A 84 -30.96 -15.51 -9.14
N THR A 85 -30.78 -16.51 -10.00
CA THR A 85 -31.19 -17.89 -9.70
C THR A 85 -30.21 -18.50 -8.70
N PRO A 86 -30.61 -19.51 -7.91
CA PRO A 86 -29.70 -20.23 -7.02
C PRO A 86 -28.45 -20.78 -7.74
N ALA A 87 -28.60 -21.23 -8.99
CA ALA A 87 -27.50 -21.70 -9.80
C ALA A 87 -26.51 -20.57 -10.16
N LEU A 88 -27.02 -19.40 -10.55
CA LEU A 88 -26.19 -18.24 -10.85
C LEU A 88 -25.44 -17.74 -9.60
N PHE A 89 -26.12 -17.71 -8.45
CA PHE A 89 -25.50 -17.33 -7.18
C PHE A 89 -24.33 -18.24 -6.82
N VAL A 90 -24.53 -19.58 -6.87
CA VAL A 90 -23.45 -20.55 -6.61
C VAL A 90 -22.30 -20.35 -7.59
N PHE A 91 -22.60 -20.14 -8.87
CA PHE A 91 -21.57 -19.84 -9.87
C PHE A 91 -20.79 -18.58 -9.53
N GLN A 92 -21.46 -17.47 -9.19
CA GLN A 92 -20.81 -16.20 -8.87
C GLN A 92 -19.92 -16.29 -7.63
N VAL A 93 -20.39 -16.98 -6.58
CA VAL A 93 -19.60 -17.23 -5.38
C VAL A 93 -18.39 -18.11 -5.70
N ALA A 94 -18.60 -19.22 -6.41
CA ALA A 94 -17.52 -20.11 -6.81
C ALA A 94 -16.49 -19.39 -7.71
N PHE A 95 -16.94 -18.55 -8.63
CA PHE A 95 -16.09 -17.77 -9.52
C PHE A 95 -15.32 -16.68 -8.76
N SER A 96 -16.00 -15.93 -7.89
CA SER A 96 -15.37 -14.90 -7.04
C SER A 96 -14.24 -15.50 -6.22
N LEU A 97 -14.53 -16.55 -5.44
CA LEU A 97 -13.55 -17.18 -4.56
C LEU A 97 -12.49 -17.95 -5.35
N GLY A 98 -12.92 -18.72 -6.36
CA GLY A 98 -12.05 -19.58 -7.17
C GLY A 98 -11.08 -18.79 -8.06
N LEU A 99 -11.40 -17.55 -8.41
CA LEU A 99 -10.49 -16.67 -9.14
C LEU A 99 -9.66 -15.80 -8.20
N LEU A 100 -10.31 -15.05 -7.30
CA LEU A 100 -9.63 -14.00 -6.54
C LEU A 100 -8.75 -14.54 -5.42
N VAL A 101 -9.13 -15.64 -4.75
CA VAL A 101 -8.31 -16.20 -3.67
C VAL A 101 -7.00 -16.77 -4.23
N PRO A 102 -7.00 -17.64 -5.26
CA PRO A 102 -5.74 -18.09 -5.85
C PRO A 102 -4.92 -16.96 -6.46
N LEU A 103 -5.56 -15.97 -7.10
CA LEU A 103 -4.88 -14.80 -7.64
C LEU A 103 -4.18 -14.00 -6.53
N ALA A 104 -4.85 -13.79 -5.39
CA ALA A 104 -4.28 -13.11 -4.24
C ALA A 104 -3.04 -13.83 -3.70
N TYR A 105 -3.09 -15.15 -3.57
CA TYR A 105 -1.94 -15.95 -3.16
C TYR A 105 -0.82 -15.96 -4.19
N ALA A 106 -1.14 -16.06 -5.49
CA ALA A 106 -0.14 -16.10 -6.55
C ALA A 106 0.69 -14.81 -6.58
N PHE A 107 0.04 -13.64 -6.54
CA PHE A 107 0.75 -12.37 -6.50
C PHE A 107 1.54 -12.18 -5.21
N TRP A 108 1.02 -12.57 -4.06
CA TRP A 108 1.78 -12.54 -2.81
C TRP A 108 3.02 -13.43 -2.87
N TRP A 109 2.88 -14.65 -3.40
CA TRP A 109 3.99 -15.59 -3.56
C TRP A 109 5.06 -15.11 -4.55
N MET A 110 4.65 -14.43 -5.63
CA MET A 110 5.56 -13.80 -6.59
C MET A 110 6.16 -12.48 -6.07
N GLY A 111 5.85 -12.05 -4.85
CA GLY A 111 6.31 -10.78 -4.28
C GLY A 111 5.69 -9.53 -4.93
N GLY A 112 4.57 -9.67 -5.63
CA GLY A 112 3.89 -8.58 -6.33
C GLY A 112 3.13 -7.60 -5.42
N PHE A 113 2.72 -8.04 -4.22
CA PHE A 113 2.16 -7.19 -3.18
C PHE A 113 2.25 -7.82 -1.79
N GLY A 114 1.98 -7.04 -0.74
CA GLY A 114 2.14 -7.45 0.65
C GLY A 114 1.04 -8.41 1.14
N GLY A 115 1.27 -9.03 2.30
CA GLY A 115 0.29 -9.94 2.90
C GLY A 115 -1.03 -9.25 3.30
N ALA A 116 -1.00 -7.93 3.56
CA ALA A 116 -2.20 -7.14 3.82
C ALA A 116 -3.08 -7.02 2.55
N ASP A 117 -2.47 -6.78 1.39
CA ASP A 117 -3.15 -6.67 0.10
C ASP A 117 -3.83 -7.98 -0.29
N ALA A 118 -3.12 -9.10 -0.10
CA ALA A 118 -3.68 -10.43 -0.32
C ALA A 118 -4.92 -10.67 0.55
N LYS A 119 -4.86 -10.32 1.84
CA LYS A 119 -5.98 -10.47 2.78
C LYS A 119 -7.15 -9.57 2.39
N ALA A 120 -6.88 -8.34 1.95
CA ALA A 120 -7.90 -7.41 1.50
C ALA A 120 -8.68 -7.96 0.30
N LEU A 121 -7.97 -8.49 -0.71
CA LEU A 121 -8.60 -9.14 -1.88
C LEU A 121 -9.46 -10.35 -1.49
N ILE A 122 -8.94 -11.22 -0.62
CA ILE A 122 -9.68 -12.39 -0.12
C ILE A 122 -10.94 -11.96 0.63
N VAL A 123 -10.82 -10.98 1.52
CA VAL A 123 -11.94 -10.45 2.31
C VAL A 123 -13.01 -9.84 1.41
N LEU A 124 -12.63 -9.07 0.38
CA LEU A 124 -13.58 -8.51 -0.59
C LEU A 124 -14.25 -9.59 -1.45
N ALA A 125 -13.53 -10.64 -1.84
CA ALA A 125 -14.08 -11.76 -2.60
C ALA A 125 -15.19 -12.50 -1.84
N ILE A 126 -15.06 -12.59 -0.51
CA ILE A 126 -16.04 -13.22 0.39
C ILE A 126 -17.18 -12.25 0.76
N LEU A 127 -16.86 -10.98 1.03
CA LEU A 127 -17.88 -9.98 1.38
C LEU A 127 -18.77 -9.64 0.20
N PHE A 128 -18.22 -9.54 -1.00
CA PHE A 128 -18.95 -9.13 -2.19
C PHE A 128 -18.79 -10.07 -3.40
N PRO A 129 -19.20 -11.35 -3.28
CA PRO A 129 -19.18 -12.26 -4.41
C PRO A 129 -20.24 -11.94 -5.46
N THR A 130 -21.30 -11.22 -5.07
CA THR A 130 -22.40 -10.77 -5.93
C THR A 130 -22.70 -9.29 -5.71
N TYR A 131 -23.45 -8.67 -6.63
CA TYR A 131 -23.78 -7.25 -6.55
C TYR A 131 -24.78 -6.97 -5.40
N PRO A 132 -24.42 -6.10 -4.43
CA PRO A 132 -25.40 -5.61 -3.47
C PRO A 132 -26.43 -4.71 -4.20
N THR A 133 -27.62 -4.55 -3.63
CA THR A 133 -28.65 -3.68 -4.22
C THR A 133 -29.17 -2.69 -3.18
N TYR A 134 -28.93 -1.40 -3.45
CA TYR A 134 -29.41 -0.28 -2.66
C TYR A 134 -30.38 0.56 -3.50
N LEU A 135 -31.65 0.56 -3.13
CA LEU A 135 -32.67 1.39 -3.78
C LEU A 135 -32.71 2.73 -3.06
N VAL A 136 -32.23 3.80 -3.69
CA VAL A 136 -32.22 5.16 -3.16
C VAL A 136 -33.15 6.00 -4.01
N ALA A 137 -34.29 6.41 -3.45
CA ALA A 137 -35.38 7.01 -4.23
C ALA A 137 -35.76 6.15 -5.45
N ASP A 138 -35.57 6.66 -6.68
CA ASP A 138 -35.89 5.96 -7.94
C ASP A 138 -34.66 5.30 -8.59
N MET A 139 -33.51 5.27 -7.90
CA MET A 139 -32.25 4.73 -8.42
C MET A 139 -31.84 3.45 -7.69
N ALA A 140 -31.37 2.46 -8.45
CA ALA A 140 -30.73 1.26 -7.91
C ALA A 140 -29.21 1.40 -8.03
N LEU A 141 -28.52 1.37 -6.90
CA LEU A 141 -27.06 1.37 -6.82
C LEU A 141 -26.54 -0.04 -6.49
N PRO A 142 -25.42 -0.47 -7.08
CA PRO A 142 -24.69 0.17 -8.18
C PRO A 142 -25.48 0.18 -9.49
N ALA A 143 -25.34 1.27 -10.27
CA ALA A 143 -26.11 1.51 -11.48
C ALA A 143 -25.61 0.70 -12.69
N ILE A 144 -24.29 0.59 -12.85
CA ILE A 144 -23.66 -0.14 -13.97
C ILE A 144 -23.26 -1.53 -13.49
N ARG A 145 -23.84 -2.58 -14.09
CA ARG A 145 -23.64 -3.97 -13.65
C ARG A 145 -23.12 -4.85 -14.77
N GLN A 146 -22.15 -5.70 -14.44
CA GLN A 146 -21.62 -6.72 -15.34
C GLN A 146 -22.60 -7.88 -15.53
N PRO A 147 -22.72 -8.47 -16.74
CA PRO A 147 -23.57 -9.63 -16.99
C PRO A 147 -23.21 -10.85 -16.12
N VAL A 148 -21.91 -11.05 -15.85
CA VAL A 148 -21.42 -12.14 -14.98
C VAL A 148 -21.84 -11.91 -13.51
N GLY A 149 -22.00 -10.65 -13.10
CA GLY A 149 -22.53 -10.27 -11.79
C GLY A 149 -21.62 -10.58 -10.59
N VAL A 150 -20.31 -10.70 -10.80
CA VAL A 150 -19.32 -10.89 -9.73
C VAL A 150 -18.78 -9.53 -9.30
N PHE A 151 -19.24 -9.03 -8.14
CA PHE A 151 -18.95 -7.64 -7.73
C PHE A 151 -17.50 -7.41 -7.30
N ALA A 152 -16.86 -8.39 -6.68
CA ALA A 152 -15.45 -8.29 -6.30
C ALA A 152 -14.52 -8.04 -7.51
N LEU A 153 -14.89 -8.50 -8.71
CA LEU A 153 -14.15 -8.17 -9.93
C LEU A 153 -14.35 -6.72 -10.35
N THR A 154 -15.57 -6.20 -10.19
CA THR A 154 -15.84 -4.77 -10.44
C THR A 154 -15.07 -3.89 -9.46
N ILE A 155 -14.93 -4.29 -8.19
CA ILE A 155 -14.06 -3.60 -7.21
C ILE A 155 -12.60 -3.63 -7.69
N LEU A 156 -12.10 -4.79 -8.10
CA LEU A 156 -10.72 -4.93 -8.57
C LEU A 156 -10.44 -4.11 -9.84
N SER A 157 -11.33 -4.18 -10.84
CA SER A 157 -11.20 -3.40 -12.07
C SER A 157 -11.22 -1.90 -11.81
N ASN A 158 -12.13 -1.43 -10.95
CA ASN A 158 -12.17 -0.02 -10.57
C ASN A 158 -10.93 0.37 -9.75
N ALA A 159 -10.40 -0.50 -8.91
CA ALA A 159 -9.14 -0.26 -8.20
C ALA A 159 -7.97 -0.08 -9.17
N VAL A 160 -7.90 -0.87 -10.25
CA VAL A 160 -6.90 -0.69 -11.32
C VAL A 160 -7.07 0.67 -12.00
N LEU A 161 -8.31 1.08 -12.32
CA LEU A 161 -8.56 2.40 -12.91
C LEU A 161 -8.14 3.55 -11.98
N VAL A 162 -8.46 3.46 -10.70
CA VAL A 162 -8.04 4.45 -9.69
C VAL A 162 -6.50 4.47 -9.57
N GLY A 163 -5.87 3.29 -9.57
CA GLY A 163 -4.41 3.17 -9.57
C GLY A 163 -3.76 3.80 -10.80
N LEU A 164 -4.34 3.64 -11.99
CA LEU A 164 -3.86 4.26 -13.24
C LEU A 164 -4.09 5.77 -13.28
N ALA A 165 -5.14 6.27 -12.63
CA ALA A 165 -5.38 7.70 -12.50
C ALA A 165 -4.28 8.40 -11.68
N TYR A 166 -3.58 7.67 -10.81
CA TYR A 166 -2.57 8.26 -9.94
C TYR A 166 -1.31 8.78 -10.69
N PRO A 167 -0.59 7.99 -11.50
CA PRO A 167 0.52 8.49 -12.31
C PRO A 167 0.12 9.69 -13.19
N LEU A 168 -1.13 9.70 -13.69
CA LEU A 168 -1.66 10.83 -14.45
C LEU A 168 -1.83 12.08 -13.57
N ALA A 169 -2.44 11.93 -12.39
CA ALA A 169 -2.59 13.03 -11.44
C ALA A 169 -1.22 13.57 -10.97
N LEU A 170 -0.26 12.68 -10.75
CA LEU A 170 1.12 13.04 -10.42
C LEU A 170 1.79 13.82 -11.56
N ALA A 171 1.66 13.35 -12.80
CA ALA A 171 2.17 14.04 -13.98
C ALA A 171 1.59 15.45 -14.10
N VAL A 172 0.28 15.59 -13.93
CA VAL A 172 -0.39 16.90 -13.95
C VAL A 172 0.13 17.80 -12.82
N ARG A 173 0.26 17.27 -11.60
CA ARG A 173 0.79 18.01 -10.44
C ARG A 173 2.22 18.51 -10.70
N ASN A 174 3.09 17.63 -11.19
CA ASN A 174 4.48 17.95 -11.47
C ASN A 174 4.59 18.98 -12.60
N ALA A 175 3.76 18.87 -13.64
CA ALA A 175 3.71 19.85 -14.73
C ALA A 175 3.30 21.25 -14.23
N PHE A 176 2.30 21.35 -13.35
CA PHE A 176 1.92 22.63 -12.73
C PHE A 176 3.02 23.19 -11.82
N GLY A 177 3.83 22.33 -11.21
CA GLY A 177 5.02 22.72 -10.46
C GLY A 177 6.23 23.08 -11.33
N GLY A 178 6.12 23.10 -12.66
CA GLY A 178 7.22 23.41 -13.57
C GLY A 178 8.18 22.25 -13.88
N HIS A 179 7.93 21.06 -13.32
CA HIS A 179 8.79 19.90 -13.49
C HIS A 179 8.31 19.03 -14.65
N ILE A 180 8.77 19.35 -15.87
CA ILE A 180 8.41 18.64 -17.10
C ILE A 180 9.55 17.69 -17.52
N GLY A 181 9.28 16.39 -17.54
CA GLY A 181 10.27 15.37 -17.92
C GLY A 181 9.71 13.95 -17.79
N LYS A 182 10.43 12.92 -18.27
CA LYS A 182 9.95 11.53 -18.19
C LYS A 182 9.69 11.05 -16.75
N ALA A 183 10.44 11.59 -15.78
CA ALA A 183 10.29 11.30 -14.37
C ALA A 183 8.98 11.85 -13.77
N MET A 184 8.33 12.84 -14.42
CA MET A 184 7.14 13.50 -13.88
C MET A 184 5.94 12.56 -13.68
N VAL A 185 5.90 11.42 -14.39
CA VAL A 185 4.80 10.43 -14.29
C VAL A 185 5.08 9.39 -13.20
N ILE A 186 6.34 9.23 -12.82
CA ILE A 186 6.80 8.10 -11.99
C ILE A 186 7.34 8.57 -10.64
N GLY A 187 7.77 9.83 -10.53
CA GLY A 187 8.44 10.39 -9.37
C GLY A 187 7.85 11.70 -8.90
N ARG A 188 8.18 12.08 -7.67
CA ARG A 188 7.99 13.46 -7.18
C ARG A 188 9.33 14.02 -6.69
N PRO A 189 9.59 15.32 -6.91
CA PRO A 189 10.73 15.98 -6.30
C PRO A 189 10.45 16.22 -4.80
N ILE A 190 11.47 16.03 -3.97
CA ILE A 190 11.51 16.36 -2.53
C ILE A 190 12.85 17.03 -2.21
N ALA A 191 12.93 17.73 -1.08
CA ALA A 191 14.24 18.13 -0.56
C ALA A 191 15.00 16.87 -0.15
N ALA A 192 16.30 16.83 -0.42
CA ALA A 192 17.11 15.63 -0.13
C ALA A 192 17.18 15.32 1.37
N GLU A 193 17.08 16.33 2.24
CA GLU A 193 16.99 16.17 3.69
C GLU A 193 15.72 15.44 4.14
N ASP A 194 14.61 15.62 3.44
CA ASP A 194 13.33 14.97 3.73
C ASP A 194 13.33 13.47 3.37
N ALA A 195 14.37 12.96 2.69
CA ALA A 195 14.40 11.58 2.21
C ALA A 195 14.24 10.54 3.33
N VAL A 196 14.69 10.86 4.55
CA VAL A 196 14.53 9.97 5.72
C VAL A 196 13.10 9.97 6.28
N GLU A 197 12.30 10.99 5.99
CA GLU A 197 10.90 11.10 6.41
C GLU A 197 9.92 10.53 5.36
N GLU A 198 10.46 10.11 4.20
CA GLU A 198 9.67 9.70 3.07
C GLU A 198 9.81 8.21 2.75
N TYR A 199 8.74 7.65 2.19
CA TYR A 199 8.73 6.27 1.68
C TYR A 199 8.92 6.25 0.18
N GLY A 200 9.64 5.24 -0.29
CA GLY A 200 9.84 4.98 -1.72
C GLY A 200 11.28 4.63 -2.03
N ARG A 201 11.65 4.84 -3.29
CA ARG A 201 13.00 4.65 -3.79
C ARG A 201 13.48 5.92 -4.46
N LEU A 202 14.76 6.20 -4.32
CA LEU A 202 15.43 7.22 -5.11
C LEU A 202 15.35 6.83 -6.59
N LEU A 203 15.04 7.81 -7.44
CA LEU A 203 14.95 7.66 -8.89
C LEU A 203 16.19 8.21 -9.60
N GLU A 204 17.26 8.48 -8.87
CA GLU A 204 18.47 9.12 -9.36
C GLU A 204 19.71 8.34 -8.90
N THR A 205 20.72 8.34 -9.75
CA THR A 205 22.11 7.94 -9.50
C THR A 205 23.01 9.09 -9.98
N PRO A 206 24.33 9.07 -9.71
CA PRO A 206 25.25 10.07 -10.25
C PRO A 206 25.20 10.21 -11.78
N ASP A 207 24.83 9.14 -12.49
CA ASP A 207 24.69 9.10 -13.96
C ASP A 207 23.33 9.62 -14.47
N GLY A 208 22.38 9.91 -13.57
CA GLY A 208 21.05 10.44 -13.87
C GLY A 208 19.90 9.54 -13.42
N PHE A 209 18.78 9.52 -14.16
CA PHE A 209 17.57 8.84 -13.72
C PHE A 209 17.64 7.31 -13.81
N THR A 210 17.25 6.63 -12.73
CA THR A 210 17.13 5.17 -12.62
C THR A 210 15.72 4.72 -12.23
N ARG A 211 15.43 3.44 -12.41
CA ARG A 211 14.25 2.75 -11.85
C ARG A 211 14.59 1.79 -10.71
N ARG A 212 15.88 1.64 -10.44
CA ARG A 212 16.47 0.76 -9.42
C ARG A 212 17.50 1.60 -8.66
N GLY A 213 16.99 2.53 -7.86
CA GLY A 213 17.82 3.31 -6.94
C GLY A 213 17.62 2.84 -5.51
N LEU A 214 18.33 3.51 -4.60
CA LEU A 214 18.30 3.29 -3.17
C LEU A 214 16.88 3.26 -2.62
N ASP A 215 16.53 2.19 -1.90
CA ASP A 215 15.32 2.13 -1.08
C ASP A 215 15.49 3.01 0.17
N LEU A 216 14.52 3.88 0.45
CA LEU A 216 14.61 4.81 1.58
C LEU A 216 14.50 4.10 2.94
N ASP A 217 13.88 2.92 2.99
CA ASP A 217 13.93 2.07 4.20
C ASP A 217 15.37 1.58 4.43
N ALA A 218 16.08 1.18 3.36
CA ALA A 218 17.50 0.75 3.45
C ALA A 218 18.43 1.91 3.84
N LEU A 219 18.16 3.13 3.34
CA LEU A 219 18.85 4.34 3.79
C LEU A 219 18.72 4.54 5.31
N ARG A 220 17.50 4.45 5.85
CA ARG A 220 17.26 4.57 7.29
C ARG A 220 17.95 3.47 8.09
N MET A 221 17.94 2.23 7.59
CA MET A 221 18.67 1.12 8.21
C MET A 221 20.18 1.41 8.28
N TYR A 222 20.75 1.88 7.17
CA TYR A 222 22.17 2.23 7.09
C TYR A 222 22.53 3.38 8.03
N LEU A 223 21.74 4.45 8.05
CA LEU A 223 21.95 5.60 8.95
C LEU A 223 21.86 5.18 10.43
N THR A 224 20.90 4.31 10.77
CA THR A 224 20.76 3.75 12.11
C THR A 224 21.98 2.91 12.47
N TRP A 225 22.36 1.97 11.59
CA TRP A 225 23.54 1.11 11.76
C TRP A 225 24.82 1.93 11.97
N ARG A 226 25.01 2.96 11.15
CA ARG A 226 26.17 3.87 11.23
C ARG A 226 26.10 4.83 12.42
N GLY A 227 24.95 4.98 13.06
CA GLY A 227 24.74 5.90 14.18
C GLY A 227 24.81 7.37 13.78
N ARG A 228 24.37 7.71 12.56
CA ARG A 228 24.47 9.07 12.01
C ARG A 228 23.19 9.52 11.33
N SER A 229 22.95 10.82 11.35
CA SER A 229 21.88 11.47 10.61
C SER A 229 22.27 11.77 9.16
N LEU A 230 21.29 11.84 8.25
CA LEU A 230 21.55 12.25 6.87
C LEU A 230 22.12 13.68 6.79
N SER A 231 21.71 14.57 7.70
CA SER A 231 22.22 15.94 7.79
C SER A 231 23.72 15.99 8.12
N GLU A 232 24.22 15.12 9.00
CA GLU A 232 25.65 15.06 9.30
C GLU A 232 26.45 14.61 8.07
N LEU A 233 25.97 13.57 7.38
CA LEU A 233 26.62 13.06 6.17
C LEU A 233 26.67 14.12 5.06
N ARG A 234 25.60 14.90 4.90
CA ARG A 234 25.53 16.01 3.93
C ARG A 234 26.42 17.19 4.30
N ALA A 235 26.63 17.45 5.59
CA ALA A 235 27.42 18.58 6.06
C ALA A 235 28.93 18.39 5.83
N ASP A 236 29.41 17.14 5.87
CA ASP A 236 30.82 16.80 5.61
C ASP A 236 30.97 15.48 4.83
N PRO A 237 30.58 15.46 3.53
CA PRO A 237 30.57 14.23 2.74
C PRO A 237 31.95 13.58 2.62
N ASP A 238 33.02 14.37 2.50
CA ASP A 238 34.37 13.85 2.27
C ASP A 238 34.87 13.04 3.48
N THR A 239 34.60 13.51 4.70
CA THR A 239 34.90 12.75 5.93
C THR A 239 34.11 11.45 5.99
N TYR A 240 32.82 11.47 5.64
CA TYR A 240 31.95 10.29 5.75
C TYR A 240 32.01 9.34 4.54
N ARG A 241 32.64 9.75 3.43
CA ARG A 241 33.03 8.85 2.33
C ARG A 241 34.15 7.91 2.75
N ASP A 242 35.03 8.34 3.66
CA ASP A 242 36.17 7.55 4.14
C ASP A 242 35.70 6.35 4.99
N PRO A 243 36.02 5.10 4.61
CA PRO A 243 35.70 3.90 5.40
C PRO A 243 36.26 3.93 6.83
N ALA A 244 37.32 4.69 7.10
CA ALA A 244 37.88 4.84 8.44
C ALA A 244 36.94 5.60 9.41
N SER A 245 35.90 6.27 8.89
CA SER A 245 34.89 6.95 9.70
C SER A 245 33.73 6.06 10.14
N LEU A 246 33.76 4.77 9.80
CA LEU A 246 32.77 3.79 10.26
C LEU A 246 32.93 3.51 11.76
N PRO A 247 31.82 3.25 12.48
CA PRO A 247 31.90 2.89 13.90
C PRO A 247 32.56 1.53 14.09
N ASP A 248 33.41 1.40 15.11
CA ASP A 248 34.02 0.12 15.49
C ASP A 248 32.96 -0.91 15.94
N GLU A 249 31.91 -0.43 16.61
CA GLU A 249 30.73 -1.21 17.04
C GLU A 249 29.45 -0.56 16.48
N PRO A 250 28.95 -1.03 15.32
CA PRO A 250 27.73 -0.49 14.73
C PRO A 250 26.47 -0.79 15.54
N HIS A 251 25.44 0.03 15.36
CA HIS A 251 24.13 -0.20 15.97
C HIS A 251 23.33 -1.26 15.19
N SER A 252 22.30 -1.82 15.84
CA SER A 252 21.34 -2.67 15.14
C SER A 252 20.55 -1.84 14.10
N PRO A 253 20.50 -2.24 12.83
CA PRO A 253 19.90 -1.45 11.74
C PRO A 253 18.38 -1.27 11.87
N GLY A 254 17.70 -2.09 12.68
CA GLY A 254 16.25 -2.14 12.72
C GLY A 254 15.64 -2.55 11.36
N ASP A 255 14.39 -2.14 11.12
CA ASP A 255 13.65 -2.40 9.88
C ASP A 255 13.50 -1.17 8.98
N GLY A 256 14.21 -0.07 9.29
CA GLY A 256 14.13 1.17 8.52
C GLY A 256 12.74 1.82 8.52
N SER A 257 11.81 1.46 9.42
CA SER A 257 10.50 2.09 9.47
C SER A 257 10.52 3.46 10.14
N ILE A 258 9.66 4.37 9.68
CA ILE A 258 9.46 5.68 10.31
C ILE A 258 8.64 5.48 11.60
N PRO A 259 9.13 5.92 12.77
CA PRO A 259 8.39 5.83 14.02
C PRO A 259 7.04 6.57 13.96
N PRO A 260 5.99 6.07 14.62
CA PRO A 260 4.76 6.85 14.77
C PRO A 260 5.02 8.12 15.59
N ASP A 261 4.40 9.25 15.20
CA ASP A 261 4.60 10.56 15.81
C ASP A 261 4.75 10.53 17.35
N GLY A 262 5.87 11.06 17.85
CA GLY A 262 6.15 11.22 19.29
C GLY A 262 7.28 10.35 19.83
N GLU A 263 7.66 9.30 19.10
CA GLU A 263 8.99 8.71 19.20
C GLU A 263 9.83 9.45 18.16
N GLY A 264 10.80 10.25 18.62
CA GLY A 264 11.76 10.87 17.70
C GLY A 264 12.42 9.79 16.82
N PRO A 265 13.05 10.18 15.70
CA PRO A 265 13.88 9.21 15.00
C PRO A 265 14.84 8.56 16.02
N LEU A 266 15.14 7.27 15.85
CA LEU A 266 15.99 6.45 16.75
C LEU A 266 17.45 6.95 16.86
N PHE A 267 17.69 8.22 16.55
CA PHE A 267 18.93 8.92 16.82
C PHE A 267 18.91 9.41 18.26
N PRO A 268 19.98 9.17 19.04
CA PRO A 268 20.05 9.59 20.43
C PRO A 268 20.28 11.11 20.51
N ASP A 269 19.21 11.88 20.43
CA ASP A 269 19.19 13.23 21.00
C ASP A 269 18.93 13.12 22.51
N GLY A 270 20.01 12.81 23.25
CA GLY A 270 20.15 13.08 24.69
C GLY A 270 19.39 12.19 25.68
N GLU A 271 20.17 11.44 26.50
CA GLU A 271 19.81 10.78 27.79
C GLU A 271 18.94 9.51 27.69
N GLU A 272 19.17 8.39 28.38
CA GLU A 272 20.15 7.89 29.35
C GLU A 272 20.13 6.35 29.23
N MET A 273 21.29 5.69 29.11
CA MET A 273 21.36 4.23 29.19
C MET A 273 21.05 3.76 30.61
N ILE A 274 20.08 2.86 30.74
CA ILE A 274 19.93 2.01 31.93
C ILE A 274 21.19 1.14 32.01
N GLN A 275 22.04 1.47 32.97
CA GLN A 275 23.28 0.79 33.27
C GLN A 275 23.00 -0.68 33.66
N SER A 276 23.62 -1.61 32.92
CA SER A 276 23.93 -2.93 33.40
C SER A 276 25.43 -2.95 33.68
N GLU A 277 25.79 -2.86 34.95
CA GLU A 277 27.15 -2.80 35.47
C GLU A 277 28.05 -3.94 34.95
N GLY A 278 29.20 -3.56 34.40
CA GLY A 278 30.32 -4.44 34.08
C GLY A 278 31.60 -3.62 34.09
N GLU A 279 32.27 -3.61 35.24
CA GLU A 279 33.52 -2.88 35.49
C GLU A 279 34.63 -3.22 34.47
N GLY A 280 35.27 -2.19 33.93
CA GLY A 280 36.43 -2.30 33.04
C GLY A 280 37.10 -0.94 32.81
N THR A 281 37.90 -0.53 33.79
CA THR A 281 38.93 0.53 33.80
C THR A 281 39.26 1.28 32.50
N ALA A 282 39.18 2.61 32.62
CA ALA A 282 39.58 3.62 31.64
C ALA A 282 41.04 3.54 31.17
N HIS A 283 41.25 3.78 29.88
CA HIS A 283 42.50 4.32 29.34
C HIS A 283 42.17 5.50 28.44
N GLN A 284 42.46 6.71 28.93
CA GLN A 284 42.57 7.92 28.11
C GLN A 284 43.96 7.91 27.46
N THR A 285 44.00 7.97 26.15
CA THR A 285 45.16 8.45 25.40
C THR A 285 44.67 9.46 24.38
N ASP A 286 44.92 10.73 24.69
CA ASP A 286 44.96 11.83 23.74
C ASP A 286 46.18 11.64 22.83
N ASP A 287 45.94 11.53 21.51
CA ASP A 287 46.81 11.78 20.34
C ASP A 287 46.22 10.93 19.19
N GLU A 288 46.15 11.34 17.94
CA GLU A 288 46.99 12.23 17.17
C GLU A 288 46.18 12.60 15.91
N SER A 289 46.36 13.83 15.43
CA SER A 289 45.85 14.32 14.16
C SER A 289 46.13 13.37 12.99
N THR A 290 45.09 12.69 12.49
CA THR A 290 45.16 11.88 11.28
C THR A 290 45.35 12.80 10.07
N PRO A 291 46.28 12.51 9.14
CA PRO A 291 46.44 13.31 7.93
C PRO A 291 45.16 13.20 7.10
N ARG A 292 44.64 14.34 6.62
CA ARG A 292 43.64 14.35 5.54
C ARG A 292 44.22 13.56 4.37
N SER A 293 43.60 12.44 4.04
CA SER A 293 43.98 11.65 2.87
C SER A 293 43.62 12.44 1.61
N ASP A 294 44.61 12.63 0.74
CA ASP A 294 44.47 13.23 -0.58
C ASP A 294 43.54 12.35 -1.42
N GLY A 295 42.25 12.70 -1.51
CA GLY A 295 41.32 12.39 -2.61
C GLY A 295 41.48 11.05 -3.33
N GLY A 296 41.73 9.96 -2.59
CA GLY A 296 41.89 8.63 -3.15
C GLY A 296 40.55 7.99 -3.49
N GLU A 297 40.53 7.12 -4.49
CA GLU A 297 39.43 6.16 -4.65
C GLU A 297 39.43 5.24 -3.41
N TYR A 298 38.46 5.44 -2.50
CA TYR A 298 38.24 4.50 -1.41
C TYR A 298 37.77 3.16 -1.98
N GLU A 299 38.20 2.03 -1.40
CA GLU A 299 37.75 0.70 -1.84
C GLU A 299 36.25 0.48 -1.59
N ASP A 300 35.71 1.03 -0.50
CA ASP A 300 34.27 1.03 -0.19
C ASP A 300 33.80 2.41 0.29
N PRO A 301 33.68 3.40 -0.61
CA PRO A 301 33.18 4.72 -0.23
C PRO A 301 31.82 4.57 0.45
N TRP A 302 31.63 5.32 1.53
CA TRP A 302 30.46 5.25 2.41
C TRP A 302 30.30 3.95 3.23
N GLY A 303 31.18 2.95 3.09
CA GLY A 303 31.08 1.71 3.86
C GLY A 303 29.85 0.86 3.51
N ALA A 304 29.38 0.91 2.26
CA ALA A 304 28.19 0.20 1.82
C ALA A 304 28.39 -1.33 1.90
N GLU A 305 29.53 -1.85 1.43
CA GLU A 305 29.83 -3.28 1.53
C GLU A 305 29.94 -3.72 3.01
N ALA A 306 30.55 -2.88 3.85
CA ALA A 306 30.65 -3.15 5.29
C ALA A 306 29.27 -3.29 5.95
N PHE A 307 28.34 -2.38 5.65
CA PHE A 307 26.95 -2.46 6.12
C PHE A 307 26.26 -3.76 5.67
N PHE A 308 26.35 -4.10 4.39
CA PHE A 308 25.70 -5.32 3.86
C PHE A 308 26.35 -6.62 4.33
N ALA A 309 27.62 -6.60 4.74
CA ALA A 309 28.30 -7.74 5.34
C ALA A 309 27.88 -7.98 6.80
N ASP A 310 27.47 -6.92 7.52
CA ASP A 310 27.11 -6.98 8.94
C ASP A 310 25.64 -7.36 9.17
N ILE A 311 24.74 -7.00 8.25
CA ILE A 311 23.31 -7.30 8.40
C ILE A 311 22.96 -8.76 8.08
N GLU A 312 22.18 -9.40 8.96
CA GLU A 312 21.73 -10.80 8.76
C GLU A 312 20.63 -10.93 7.68
N HIS A 313 19.97 -9.84 7.31
CA HIS A 313 18.84 -9.80 6.38
C HIS A 313 19.05 -8.81 5.23
N SER A 314 18.39 -9.03 4.09
CA SER A 314 18.48 -8.09 2.97
C SER A 314 17.80 -6.75 3.27
N ALA A 315 18.43 -5.65 2.86
CA ALA A 315 17.87 -4.30 3.01
C ALA A 315 16.89 -3.99 1.86
N TYR A 316 15.74 -4.67 1.84
CA TYR A 316 14.67 -4.46 0.85
C TYR A 316 15.11 -4.68 -0.61
N GLY A 317 16.06 -5.59 -0.82
CA GLY A 317 16.63 -5.88 -2.14
C GLY A 317 17.54 -4.79 -2.70
N THR A 318 17.90 -3.78 -1.88
CA THR A 318 18.93 -2.79 -2.19
C THR A 318 20.29 -3.47 -2.20
N THR A 319 21.14 -3.08 -3.13
CA THR A 319 22.52 -3.54 -3.27
C THR A 319 23.52 -2.52 -2.70
N PRO A 320 24.76 -2.93 -2.37
CA PRO A 320 25.82 -2.00 -1.95
C PRO A 320 26.05 -0.85 -2.94
N ALA A 321 26.01 -1.14 -4.25
CA ALA A 321 26.14 -0.14 -5.30
C ALA A 321 25.00 0.88 -5.28
N GLU A 322 23.74 0.41 -5.19
CA GLU A 322 22.57 1.31 -5.11
C GLU A 322 22.60 2.20 -3.86
N LEU A 323 23.07 1.67 -2.72
CA LEU A 323 23.26 2.46 -1.50
C LEU A 323 24.33 3.54 -1.67
N ARG A 324 25.50 3.17 -2.20
CA ARG A 324 26.60 4.11 -2.44
C ARG A 324 26.21 5.23 -3.40
N GLU A 325 25.64 4.88 -4.55
CA GLU A 325 25.16 5.83 -5.54
C GLU A 325 24.05 6.73 -4.98
N GLY A 326 23.14 6.17 -4.17
CA GLY A 326 22.09 6.94 -3.53
C GLY A 326 22.62 7.92 -2.49
N LEU A 327 23.59 7.53 -1.67
CA LEU A 327 24.26 8.41 -0.71
C LEU A 327 25.01 9.54 -1.42
N GLU A 328 25.65 9.25 -2.55
CA GLU A 328 26.34 10.24 -3.36
C GLU A 328 25.37 11.32 -3.88
N VAL A 329 24.24 10.91 -4.47
CA VAL A 329 23.19 11.83 -4.93
C VAL A 329 22.61 12.63 -3.76
N LEU A 330 22.33 11.96 -2.64
CA LEU A 330 21.80 12.58 -1.44
C LEU A 330 22.82 13.44 -0.69
N ALA A 331 24.12 13.37 -0.98
CA ALA A 331 25.12 14.27 -0.41
C ALA A 331 25.20 15.57 -1.22
N ASP A 332 25.19 15.45 -2.55
CA ASP A 332 25.52 16.58 -3.44
C ASP A 332 24.29 17.38 -3.92
N SER A 333 23.08 16.80 -3.86
CA SER A 333 21.88 17.41 -4.43
C SER A 333 20.96 18.02 -3.37
N ASP A 334 20.44 19.23 -3.58
CA ASP A 334 19.43 19.82 -2.68
C ASP A 334 18.03 19.24 -2.89
N THR A 335 17.72 18.84 -4.13
CA THR A 335 16.44 18.28 -4.51
C THR A 335 16.66 16.95 -5.20
N VAL A 336 15.90 15.93 -4.80
CA VAL A 336 15.97 14.59 -5.38
C VAL A 336 14.58 14.06 -5.74
N TRP A 337 14.53 13.08 -6.63
CA TRP A 337 13.31 12.45 -7.09
C TRP A 337 13.12 11.09 -6.44
N ILE A 338 11.92 10.88 -5.90
CA ILE A 338 11.55 9.61 -5.28
C ILE A 338 10.31 9.01 -5.95
N THR A 339 10.19 7.68 -5.95
CA THR A 339 8.93 7.01 -6.30
C THR A 339 7.88 7.36 -5.24
N PRO A 340 6.66 7.74 -5.64
CA PRO A 340 5.59 7.95 -4.70
C PRO A 340 5.18 6.61 -4.11
N GLY A 341 5.35 6.49 -2.81
CA GLY A 341 4.95 5.33 -2.06
C GLY A 341 3.44 5.19 -1.89
N ILE A 342 2.65 5.09 -2.97
CA ILE A 342 1.21 4.83 -2.80
C ILE A 342 0.98 3.37 -2.43
N PRO A 343 0.33 3.11 -1.29
CA PRO A 343 -0.03 1.76 -0.90
C PRO A 343 -1.19 1.21 -1.74
N PHE A 344 -1.18 -0.10 -2.01
CA PHE A 344 -2.18 -0.77 -2.85
C PHE A 344 -3.60 -0.74 -2.25
N LEU A 345 -3.74 -0.55 -0.93
CA LEU A 345 -5.05 -0.45 -0.28
C LEU A 345 -5.79 0.87 -0.60
N VAL A 346 -5.08 1.93 -0.99
CA VAL A 346 -5.69 3.21 -1.41
C VAL A 346 -6.51 3.05 -2.70
N PRO A 347 -5.95 2.59 -3.82
CA PRO A 347 -6.74 2.36 -5.02
C PRO A 347 -7.80 1.28 -4.80
N MET A 348 -7.55 0.27 -3.96
CA MET A 348 -8.57 -0.72 -3.61
C MET A 348 -9.78 -0.12 -2.88
N PHE A 349 -9.55 0.77 -1.92
CA PHE A 349 -10.62 1.50 -1.25
C PHE A 349 -11.36 2.43 -2.21
N GLY A 350 -10.64 3.18 -3.07
CA GLY A 350 -11.25 3.98 -4.12
C GLY A 350 -12.11 3.13 -5.06
N GLY A 351 -11.61 1.97 -5.46
CA GLY A 351 -12.32 0.97 -6.25
C GLY A 351 -13.61 0.52 -5.59
N LEU A 352 -13.57 0.17 -4.29
CA LEU A 352 -14.75 -0.23 -3.51
C LEU A 352 -15.83 0.87 -3.51
N VAL A 353 -15.44 2.12 -3.23
CA VAL A 353 -16.37 3.25 -3.18
C VAL A 353 -17.01 3.49 -4.55
N VAL A 354 -16.19 3.53 -5.61
CA VAL A 354 -16.66 3.72 -6.98
C VAL A 354 -17.57 2.57 -7.40
N SER A 355 -17.24 1.34 -7.06
CA SER A 355 -18.08 0.17 -7.37
C SER A 355 -19.43 0.23 -6.65
N LEU A 356 -19.49 0.68 -5.40
CA LEU A 356 -20.75 0.77 -4.66
C LEU A 356 -21.65 1.91 -5.17
N VAL A 357 -21.05 3.04 -5.57
CA VAL A 357 -21.79 4.23 -6.01
C VAL A 357 -22.17 4.19 -7.49
N ALA A 358 -21.23 3.82 -8.37
CA ALA A 358 -21.42 3.88 -9.81
C ALA A 358 -21.56 2.49 -10.44
N GLY A 359 -20.82 1.51 -9.94
CA GLY A 359 -20.76 0.16 -10.51
C GLY A 359 -19.51 -0.03 -11.37
N ASP A 360 -19.63 -0.74 -12.48
CA ASP A 360 -18.48 -1.09 -13.31
C ASP A 360 -18.05 0.03 -14.26
N MET A 361 -17.03 0.78 -13.86
CA MET A 361 -16.52 1.91 -14.66
C MET A 361 -15.67 1.47 -15.83
N LEU A 362 -15.03 0.30 -15.74
CA LEU A 362 -14.28 -0.24 -16.87
C LEU A 362 -15.22 -0.56 -18.02
N LEU A 363 -16.35 -1.21 -17.73
CA LEU A 363 -17.39 -1.46 -18.73
C LEU A 363 -17.89 -0.16 -19.35
N TRP A 364 -18.22 0.83 -18.51
CA TRP A 364 -18.71 2.13 -18.98
C TRP A 364 -17.72 2.83 -19.92
N VAL A 365 -16.41 2.82 -19.59
CA VAL A 365 -15.37 3.38 -20.45
C VAL A 365 -15.26 2.59 -21.76
N LEU A 366 -15.28 1.26 -21.71
CA LEU A 366 -15.19 0.41 -22.91
C LEU A 366 -16.39 0.61 -23.84
N GLU A 367 -17.60 0.75 -23.28
CA GLU A 367 -18.81 1.08 -24.03
C GLU A 367 -18.71 2.47 -24.66
N ALA A 368 -18.27 3.48 -23.90
CA ALA A 368 -18.06 4.84 -24.41
C ALA A 368 -17.03 4.90 -25.55
N LEU A 369 -16.04 4.00 -25.55
CA LEU A 369 -15.04 3.87 -26.62
C LEU A 369 -15.50 2.97 -27.78
N GLY A 370 -16.71 2.41 -27.73
CA GLY A 370 -17.25 1.52 -28.76
C GLY A 370 -16.61 0.13 -28.80
N ILE A 371 -15.93 -0.28 -27.72
CA ILE A 371 -15.24 -1.58 -27.59
C ILE A 371 -16.17 -2.61 -26.90
N GLY A 372 -17.25 -2.17 -26.27
CA GLY A 372 -18.22 -3.03 -25.58
C GLY A 372 -19.14 -3.81 -26.51
N ALA A 373 -19.19 -5.15 -26.35
CA ALA A 373 -20.13 -6.04 -27.02
C ALA A 373 -21.49 -6.05 -26.30
N LEU A 374 -22.24 -4.95 -26.40
CA LEU A 374 -23.69 -4.88 -26.16
C LEU A 374 -24.35 -3.84 -27.10
N GLY A 375 -23.84 -3.76 -28.34
CA GLY A 375 -24.54 -3.14 -29.48
C GLY A 375 -25.38 -4.16 -30.23
#